data_AF-A0A7J5EX35-F1
#
_entry.id   AF-A0A7J5EX35-F1
#
_cell.length_a   1.000
_cell.length_b   1.000
_cell.length_c   1.000
_cell.angle_alpha   90.00
_cell.angle_beta   90.00
_cell.angle_gamma   90.00
#
_symmetry.space_group_name_H-M   'P 1'
#
loop_
_entity.id
_entity.type
_entity.pdbx_description
1 polymer ?
#
loop_
_entity_poly.entity_id
_entity_poly.type
_entity_poly.pdbx_seq_one_letter_code
_entity_poly.pdbx_strand_id
1 'polypeptide(L)'
;MRGRLEAKVTIPTGGAEFTMAVTGLAGTSVRTIAAGDYWPAALVGAFIEQLEAGEVALGGSDGFTAATSWGESGDGTILIEHDSSTNFAVTAWGSTQLRDWLGFSGTLSGASEYQSTRVCQSVYLADCDYDNPRGATVGARQIDRSVNVSPTGVTSVVGYGYPSRRRLGRVTWPMVGVARTLEAYESVAGESFEAWFLNTHGRVAWFGAGPLVRFYWDADASDYAELRLTEPLRSFDPDRVDPQWIGLWPIVIDGFVVAEGP
;
A
#
# COMPACT_ATOMS: atom_id res chain seq x y z
N MET A 1 -1.01 -14.62 12.61
CA MET A 1 -0.25 -13.57 11.90
C MET A 1 -1.19 -12.83 10.97
N ARG A 2 -1.34 -11.54 11.22
CA ARG A 2 -2.16 -10.63 10.41
C ARG A 2 -1.29 -10.14 9.26
N GLY A 3 -1.46 -10.70 8.07
CA GLY A 3 -0.65 -10.32 6.91
C GLY A 3 -0.87 -8.85 6.54
N ARG A 4 0.17 -8.20 5.99
CA ARG A 4 0.10 -6.82 5.49
C ARG A 4 0.25 -6.79 3.97
N LEU A 5 -0.56 -5.94 3.33
CA LEU A 5 -0.45 -5.62 1.90
C LEU A 5 0.07 -4.20 1.73
N GLU A 6 1.10 -4.03 0.92
CA GLU A 6 1.55 -2.72 0.46
C GLU A 6 1.47 -2.68 -1.06
N ALA A 7 0.91 -1.60 -1.60
CA ALA A 7 0.99 -1.27 -3.01
C ALA A 7 2.09 -0.21 -3.22
N LYS A 8 2.71 -0.22 -4.40
CA LYS A 8 3.61 0.86 -4.83
C LYS A 8 2.84 2.19 -4.93
N VAL A 9 3.46 3.33 -5.17
CA VAL A 9 2.77 4.54 -5.65
C VAL A 9 3.68 5.22 -6.65
N THR A 10 3.10 5.89 -7.64
CA THR A 10 3.87 6.49 -8.73
C THR A 10 3.79 8.00 -8.66
N ILE A 11 4.88 8.65 -8.27
CA ILE A 11 5.01 10.11 -8.37
C ILE A 11 5.23 10.45 -9.86
N PRO A 12 4.36 11.28 -10.46
CA PRO A 12 4.42 11.58 -11.88
C PRO A 12 5.68 12.36 -12.26
N THR A 13 5.95 12.41 -13.56
CA THR A 13 7.06 13.22 -14.12
C THR A 13 6.91 14.68 -13.68
N GLY A 14 7.97 15.25 -13.12
CA GLY A 14 7.95 16.59 -12.49
C GLY A 14 8.02 16.55 -10.95
N GLY A 15 7.80 15.39 -10.35
CA GLY A 15 7.88 15.22 -8.89
C GLY A 15 6.62 15.72 -8.18
N ALA A 16 6.65 15.66 -6.84
CA ALA A 16 5.60 16.20 -5.99
C ALA A 16 6.17 17.31 -5.11
N GLU A 17 5.80 18.55 -5.42
CA GLU A 17 6.25 19.73 -4.69
C GLU A 17 5.41 19.95 -3.42
N PHE A 18 6.06 20.46 -2.37
CA PHE A 18 5.40 21.02 -1.21
C PHE A 18 6.20 22.20 -0.62
N THR A 19 5.54 23.08 0.11
CA THR A 19 6.16 24.20 0.82
C THR A 19 6.07 23.98 2.32
N MET A 20 7.19 24.13 2.99
CA MET A 20 7.30 24.01 4.44
C MET A 20 7.85 25.27 5.10
N ALA A 21 7.60 25.38 6.40
CA ALA A 21 8.17 26.37 7.30
C ALA A 21 8.43 25.74 8.67
N VAL A 22 9.45 26.23 9.37
CA VAL A 22 9.78 25.83 10.75
C VAL A 22 9.74 27.06 11.63
N THR A 23 9.09 26.95 12.79
CA THR A 23 8.96 28.05 13.75
C THR A 23 10.33 28.42 14.29
N GLY A 24 10.64 29.71 14.28
CA GLY A 24 11.96 30.22 14.69
C GLY A 24 12.97 30.34 13.55
N LEU A 25 12.68 29.77 12.37
CA LEU A 25 13.47 29.99 11.15
C LEU A 25 12.78 31.01 10.23
N ALA A 26 13.58 31.77 9.48
CA ALA A 26 13.07 32.84 8.64
C ALA A 26 12.67 32.32 7.25
N GLY A 27 11.38 32.42 6.92
CA GLY A 27 10.86 32.17 5.58
C GLY A 27 10.22 30.80 5.38
N THR A 28 10.09 30.40 4.11
CA THR A 28 9.56 29.10 3.70
C THR A 28 10.53 28.44 2.75
N SER A 29 10.52 27.10 2.70
CA SER A 29 11.29 26.32 1.74
C SER A 29 10.34 25.53 0.86
N VAL A 30 10.54 25.63 -0.45
CA VAL A 30 9.92 24.74 -1.43
C VAL A 30 10.78 23.48 -1.56
N ARG A 31 10.12 22.32 -1.56
CA ARG A 31 10.76 21.00 -1.65
C ARG A 31 10.02 20.13 -2.63
N THR A 32 10.73 19.16 -3.20
CA THR A 32 10.18 18.29 -4.24
C THR A 32 10.61 16.87 -3.99
N ILE A 33 9.65 15.96 -3.85
CA ILE A 33 9.93 14.53 -3.94
C ILE A 33 10.10 14.19 -5.43
N ALA A 34 11.19 13.50 -5.76
CA ALA A 34 11.50 13.15 -7.13
C ALA A 34 10.42 12.26 -7.76
N ALA A 35 10.30 12.33 -9.09
CA ALA A 35 9.45 11.41 -9.85
C ALA A 35 9.99 9.98 -9.74
N GLY A 36 9.09 9.01 -9.66
CA GLY A 36 9.45 7.61 -9.52
C GLY A 36 8.41 6.81 -8.78
N ASP A 37 8.70 5.53 -8.60
CA ASP A 37 7.82 4.63 -7.91
C ASP A 37 8.32 4.36 -6.49
N TYR A 38 7.44 4.50 -5.50
CA TYR A 38 7.78 4.36 -4.10
C TYR A 38 6.93 3.29 -3.44
N TRP A 39 7.54 2.48 -2.57
CA TRP A 39 6.78 1.75 -1.56
C TRP A 39 6.45 2.69 -0.40
N PRO A 40 5.42 2.42 0.41
CA PRO A 40 4.97 3.35 1.45
C PRO A 40 6.12 3.81 2.36
N ALA A 41 6.97 2.89 2.84
CA ALA A 41 8.12 3.21 3.70
C ALA A 41 9.12 4.14 3.00
N ALA A 42 9.41 3.86 1.73
CA ALA A 42 10.34 4.66 0.95
C ALA A 42 9.78 6.05 0.65
N LEU A 43 8.46 6.18 0.47
CA LEU A 43 7.81 7.47 0.29
C LEU A 43 7.89 8.32 1.56
N VAL A 44 7.59 7.72 2.72
CA VAL A 44 7.70 8.40 4.02
C VAL A 44 9.14 8.85 4.27
N GLY A 45 10.12 7.97 4.03
CA GLY A 45 11.54 8.32 4.11
C GLY A 45 11.92 9.48 3.19
N ALA A 46 11.53 9.43 1.91
CA ALA A 46 11.80 10.50 0.96
C ALA A 46 11.13 11.84 1.35
N PHE A 47 9.96 11.79 1.99
CA PHE A 47 9.29 12.99 2.50
C PHE A 47 10.07 13.60 3.68
N ILE A 48 10.53 12.78 4.63
CA ILE A 48 11.36 13.23 5.76
C ILE A 48 12.69 13.82 5.28
N GLU A 49 13.39 13.16 4.36
CA GLU A 49 14.64 13.68 3.78
C GLU A 49 14.45 15.09 3.18
N GLN A 50 13.30 15.34 2.54
CA GLN A 50 12.98 16.65 2.00
C GLN A 50 12.60 17.67 3.08
N LEU A 51 11.96 17.26 4.18
CA LEU A 51 11.70 18.14 5.32
C LEU A 51 13.00 18.58 6.00
N GLU A 52 13.91 17.65 6.27
CA GLU A 52 15.23 17.93 6.85
C GLU A 52 16.04 18.85 5.94
N ALA A 53 16.15 18.53 4.63
CA ALA A 53 16.83 19.39 3.68
C ALA A 53 16.19 20.80 3.59
N GLY A 54 14.87 20.86 3.77
CA GLY A 54 14.05 22.05 3.96
C GLY A 54 14.53 22.95 5.07
N GLU A 55 14.57 22.39 6.27
CA GLU A 55 15.01 23.06 7.49
C GLU A 55 16.45 23.55 7.39
N VAL A 56 17.37 22.71 6.89
CA VAL A 56 18.78 23.08 6.71
C VAL A 56 18.92 24.31 5.81
N ALA A 57 18.13 24.41 4.73
CA ALA A 57 18.18 25.61 3.87
C ALA A 57 17.59 26.87 4.50
N LEU A 58 16.71 26.70 5.50
CA LEU A 58 16.19 27.81 6.32
C LEU A 58 17.16 28.19 7.46
N GLY A 59 18.29 27.49 7.59
CA GLY A 59 19.32 27.74 8.61
C GLY A 59 19.14 26.95 9.90
N GLY A 60 18.30 25.90 9.90
CA GLY A 60 18.11 24.98 11.03
C GLY A 60 19.03 23.76 10.98
N SER A 61 18.64 22.70 11.70
CA SER A 61 19.36 21.42 11.82
C SER A 61 18.38 20.26 11.71
N ASP A 62 18.82 19.09 11.28
CA ASP A 62 17.96 17.91 11.10
C ASP A 62 17.18 17.55 12.39
N GLY A 63 15.87 17.84 12.39
CA GLY A 63 14.99 17.66 13.56
C GLY A 63 13.74 16.81 13.30
N PHE A 64 13.58 16.23 12.11
CA PHE A 64 12.36 15.51 11.72
C PHE A 64 12.47 14.00 11.91
N THR A 65 11.37 13.38 12.34
CA THR A 65 11.22 11.93 12.39
C THR A 65 9.83 11.53 11.88
N ALA A 66 9.70 10.28 11.44
CA ALA A 66 8.41 9.68 11.14
C ALA A 66 8.27 8.31 11.80
N ALA A 67 7.07 8.01 12.27
CA ALA A 67 6.66 6.70 12.72
C ALA A 67 5.49 6.20 11.88
N THR A 68 5.57 4.95 11.43
CA THR A 68 4.53 4.31 10.61
C THR A 68 3.84 3.21 11.40
N SER A 69 2.53 3.28 11.51
CA SER A 69 1.71 2.35 12.30
C SER A 69 1.24 1.16 11.45
N TRP A 70 2.19 0.38 10.90
CA TRP A 70 1.91 -0.71 9.94
C TRP A 70 2.06 -2.13 10.50
N GLY A 71 2.19 -2.28 11.82
CA GLY A 71 2.32 -3.56 12.50
C GLY A 71 0.98 -4.27 12.75
N GLU A 72 1.00 -5.41 13.46
CA GLU A 72 -0.23 -6.19 13.75
C GLU A 72 -1.25 -5.44 14.63
N SER A 73 -0.79 -4.47 15.42
CA SER A 73 -1.60 -3.53 16.19
C SER A 73 -1.73 -2.16 15.53
N GLY A 74 -1.19 -2.01 14.32
CA GLY A 74 -1.16 -0.77 13.59
C GLY A 74 -2.53 -0.39 13.04
N ASP A 75 -2.77 0.90 12.93
CA ASP A 75 -3.97 1.47 12.31
C ASP A 75 -3.74 1.91 10.86
N GLY A 76 -2.50 1.87 10.39
CA GLY A 76 -2.10 2.28 9.04
C GLY A 76 -1.81 3.77 8.91
N THR A 77 -1.76 4.52 10.02
CA THR A 77 -1.47 5.96 10.04
C THR A 77 0.03 6.26 10.06
N ILE A 78 0.37 7.50 9.73
CA ILE A 78 1.73 8.03 9.75
C ILE A 78 1.76 9.18 10.75
N LEU A 79 2.72 9.13 11.68
CA LEU A 79 3.04 10.23 12.59
C LEU A 79 4.32 10.89 12.10
N ILE A 80 4.30 12.20 11.95
CA ILE A 80 5.47 13.01 11.67
C ILE A 80 5.70 13.91 12.87
N GLU A 81 6.90 13.84 13.42
CA GLU A 81 7.32 14.67 14.54
C GLU A 81 8.48 15.52 14.07
N HIS A 82 8.51 16.73 14.58
CA HIS A 82 9.69 17.56 14.63
C HIS A 82 10.11 17.63 16.10
N ASP A 83 11.37 17.98 16.40
CA ASP A 83 11.87 18.11 17.77
C ASP A 83 10.77 18.68 18.68
N SER A 84 10.45 17.94 19.75
CA SER A 84 9.25 18.03 20.59
C SER A 84 8.87 19.44 21.10
N SER A 85 9.75 20.43 20.92
CA SER A 85 9.57 21.83 21.29
C SER A 85 9.40 22.81 20.12
N THR A 86 9.62 22.39 18.87
CA THR A 86 9.64 23.26 17.69
C THR A 86 8.54 22.90 16.72
N ASN A 87 7.68 23.87 16.41
CA ASN A 87 6.55 23.67 15.51
C ASN A 87 6.93 23.83 14.05
N PHE A 88 6.33 23.04 13.17
CA PHE A 88 6.49 23.16 11.72
C PHE A 88 5.15 23.22 11.00
N ALA A 89 5.19 23.64 9.74
CA ALA A 89 4.03 23.72 8.87
C ALA A 89 4.37 23.23 7.46
N VAL A 90 3.42 22.54 6.83
CA VAL A 90 3.43 22.16 5.41
C VAL A 90 2.16 22.70 4.79
N THR A 91 2.26 23.86 4.15
CA THR A 91 1.11 24.72 3.85
C THR A 91 0.65 24.70 2.41
N ALA A 92 1.58 24.55 1.45
CA ALA A 92 1.26 24.43 0.05
C ALA A 92 1.67 23.05 -0.46
N TRP A 93 0.71 22.25 -0.89
CA TRP A 93 0.95 20.98 -1.57
C TRP A 93 0.83 21.24 -3.07
N GLY A 94 1.94 21.24 -3.79
CA GLY A 94 1.95 21.41 -5.25
C GLY A 94 1.18 20.30 -5.98
N SER A 95 1.10 19.12 -5.36
CA SER A 95 0.11 18.09 -5.67
C SER A 95 -0.62 17.67 -4.41
N THR A 96 -1.95 17.83 -4.38
CA THR A 96 -2.80 17.32 -3.28
C THR A 96 -2.71 15.80 -3.14
N GLN A 97 -2.21 15.12 -4.16
CA GLN A 97 -2.10 13.70 -4.16
C GLN A 97 -1.00 13.17 -3.24
N LEU A 98 0.15 13.84 -3.17
CA LEU A 98 1.20 13.44 -2.23
C LEU A 98 0.68 13.44 -0.79
N ARG A 99 -0.07 14.49 -0.46
CA ARG A 99 -0.77 14.64 0.81
C ARG A 99 -1.72 13.46 1.05
N ASP A 100 -2.53 13.12 0.05
CA ASP A 100 -3.54 12.07 0.15
C ASP A 100 -2.90 10.67 0.25
N TRP A 101 -1.81 10.39 -0.47
CA TRP A 101 -1.04 9.13 -0.35
C TRP A 101 -0.45 8.94 1.04
N LEU A 102 0.04 10.01 1.66
CA LEU A 102 0.54 10.02 3.05
C LEU A 102 -0.60 9.98 4.09
N GLY A 103 -1.86 9.99 3.68
CA GLY A 103 -3.01 9.90 4.59
C GLY A 103 -3.40 11.23 5.25
N PHE A 104 -2.89 12.37 4.79
CA PHE A 104 -3.29 13.69 5.30
C PHE A 104 -4.45 14.25 4.48
N SER A 105 -5.41 14.91 5.13
CA SER A 105 -6.57 15.52 4.45
C SER A 105 -6.47 17.03 4.29
N GLY A 106 -5.43 17.67 4.85
CA GLY A 106 -5.29 19.12 4.90
C GLY A 106 -3.86 19.62 5.03
N THR A 107 -3.75 20.93 5.17
CA THR A 107 -2.50 21.63 5.50
C THR A 107 -2.07 21.29 6.92
N LEU A 108 -0.76 21.12 7.13
CA LEU A 108 -0.16 20.98 8.45
C LEU A 108 0.22 22.39 8.93
N SER A 109 -0.45 22.94 9.94
CA SER A 109 -0.42 24.37 10.27
C SER A 109 0.21 24.74 11.63
N GLY A 110 1.51 24.50 11.84
CA GLY A 110 2.26 25.00 13.00
C GLY A 110 2.14 24.19 14.30
N ALA A 111 2.37 22.89 14.27
CA ALA A 111 2.47 21.99 15.44
C ALA A 111 3.81 21.26 15.43
N SER A 112 4.21 20.72 16.59
CA SER A 112 5.42 19.88 16.73
C SER A 112 5.22 18.46 16.20
N GLU A 113 3.96 18.00 16.09
CA GLU A 113 3.60 16.67 15.65
C GLU A 113 2.33 16.69 14.79
N TYR A 114 2.27 15.78 13.81
CA TYR A 114 1.10 15.54 12.99
C TYR A 114 0.88 14.04 12.78
N GLN A 115 -0.24 13.54 13.25
CA GLN A 115 -0.75 12.23 12.85
C GLN A 115 -1.64 12.36 11.61
N SER A 116 -1.49 11.44 10.67
CA SER A 116 -2.31 11.37 9.47
C SER A 116 -3.79 11.17 9.85
N THR A 117 -4.69 11.86 9.16
CA THR A 117 -6.13 11.82 9.43
C THR A 117 -6.84 10.64 8.77
N ARG A 118 -6.13 9.97 7.85
CA ARG A 118 -6.54 8.79 7.10
C ARG A 118 -5.43 7.75 7.14
N VAL A 119 -5.78 6.52 6.81
CA VAL A 119 -4.82 5.45 6.56
C VAL A 119 -4.02 5.77 5.29
N CYS A 120 -2.73 5.41 5.28
CA CYS A 120 -1.91 5.51 4.08
C CYS A 120 -2.55 4.70 2.94
N GLN A 121 -2.90 5.34 1.82
CA GLN A 121 -3.74 4.76 0.76
C GLN A 121 -3.20 3.47 0.14
N SER A 122 -1.88 3.28 0.21
CA SER A 122 -1.17 2.14 -0.34
C SER A 122 -1.01 0.98 0.64
N VAL A 123 -1.40 1.11 1.92
CA VAL A 123 -1.27 0.07 2.95
C VAL A 123 -2.63 -0.49 3.31
N TYR A 124 -2.72 -1.81 3.40
CA TYR A 124 -3.86 -2.50 3.98
C TYR A 124 -3.43 -3.44 5.10
N LEU A 125 -4.14 -3.35 6.23
CA LEU A 125 -3.94 -4.16 7.43
C LEU A 125 -5.25 -4.86 7.78
N ALA A 126 -5.22 -6.19 7.80
CA ALA A 126 -6.33 -7.00 8.26
C ALA A 126 -6.36 -7.07 9.79
N ASP A 127 -7.57 -7.21 10.36
CA ASP A 127 -7.79 -7.39 11.80
C ASP A 127 -7.77 -8.87 12.24
N CYS A 128 -7.68 -9.80 11.29
CA CYS A 128 -7.63 -11.24 11.53
C CYS A 128 -6.45 -11.91 10.81
N ASP A 129 -6.14 -13.12 11.25
CA ASP A 129 -5.11 -13.96 10.64
C ASP A 129 -5.56 -14.43 9.26
N TYR A 130 -4.61 -14.55 8.33
CA TYR A 130 -4.89 -15.16 7.02
C TYR A 130 -4.71 -16.68 7.08
N ASP A 131 -5.51 -17.36 6.28
CA ASP A 131 -5.30 -18.75 5.89
C ASP A 131 -4.53 -18.79 4.56
N ASN A 132 -3.33 -19.39 4.61
CA ASN A 132 -2.61 -19.86 3.43
C ASN A 132 -2.24 -21.32 3.63
N PRO A 133 -2.79 -22.26 2.82
CA PRO A 133 -2.53 -23.70 2.97
C PRO A 133 -1.06 -24.10 2.75
N ARG A 134 -0.21 -23.19 2.27
CA ARG A 134 1.23 -23.41 2.04
C ARG A 134 2.13 -22.66 3.04
N GLY A 135 1.57 -22.04 4.07
CA GLY A 135 2.31 -21.23 5.04
C GLY A 135 3.04 -20.05 4.38
N ALA A 136 4.25 -19.72 4.84
CA ALA A 136 5.06 -18.62 4.31
C ALA A 136 5.70 -18.89 2.93
N THR A 137 5.37 -20.01 2.27
CA THR A 137 5.96 -20.36 0.97
C THR A 137 5.24 -19.64 -0.17
N VAL A 138 6.00 -19.05 -1.09
CA VAL A 138 5.51 -18.24 -2.23
C VAL A 138 4.86 -19.06 -3.37
N GLY A 139 4.12 -20.11 -3.04
CA GLY A 139 3.32 -20.88 -4.00
C GLY A 139 4.07 -21.98 -4.76
N ALA A 140 3.37 -22.61 -5.72
CA ALA A 140 3.90 -23.69 -6.54
C ALA A 140 4.56 -23.15 -7.81
N ARG A 141 5.66 -23.77 -8.23
CA ARG A 141 6.17 -23.62 -9.60
C ARG A 141 5.18 -24.23 -10.58
N GLN A 142 4.81 -23.46 -11.60
CA GLN A 142 3.95 -23.91 -12.68
C GLN A 142 4.67 -23.80 -14.02
N ILE A 143 4.31 -24.70 -14.92
CA ILE A 143 4.76 -24.71 -16.30
C ILE A 143 3.58 -24.27 -17.14
N ASP A 144 3.77 -23.28 -17.99
CA ASP A 144 2.74 -22.92 -18.96
C ASP A 144 2.59 -24.03 -20.00
N ARG A 145 1.36 -24.54 -20.08
CA ARG A 145 0.98 -25.62 -20.99
C ARG A 145 -0.29 -25.20 -21.72
N SER A 146 -0.21 -25.16 -23.04
CA SER A 146 -1.37 -25.12 -23.91
C SER A 146 -1.63 -26.54 -24.43
N VAL A 147 -2.88 -26.98 -24.38
CA VAL A 147 -3.34 -28.24 -24.95
C VAL A 147 -4.42 -27.92 -25.95
N ASN A 148 -4.16 -28.20 -27.22
CA ASN A 148 -5.16 -28.07 -28.27
C ASN A 148 -5.59 -29.47 -28.70
N VAL A 149 -6.91 -29.68 -28.76
CA VAL A 149 -7.52 -30.89 -29.30
C VAL A 149 -8.14 -30.53 -30.64
N SER A 150 -7.65 -31.12 -31.72
CA SER A 150 -8.26 -30.96 -33.03
C SER A 150 -9.61 -31.71 -33.11
N PRO A 151 -10.51 -31.32 -34.04
CA PRO A 151 -11.77 -32.03 -34.27
C PRO A 151 -11.59 -33.52 -34.64
N THR A 152 -10.42 -33.89 -35.15
CA THR A 152 -10.04 -35.27 -35.49
C THR A 152 -9.43 -36.05 -34.31
N GLY A 153 -9.39 -35.47 -33.10
CA GLY A 153 -8.86 -36.10 -31.90
C GLY A 153 -7.34 -36.05 -31.74
N VAL A 154 -6.61 -35.43 -32.67
CA VAL A 154 -5.16 -35.19 -32.53
C VAL A 154 -4.96 -34.11 -31.47
N THR A 155 -4.15 -34.42 -30.47
CA THR A 155 -3.76 -33.50 -29.40
C THR A 155 -2.36 -32.95 -29.64
N SER A 156 -2.21 -31.63 -29.61
CA SER A 156 -0.91 -30.96 -29.58
C SER A 156 -0.72 -30.28 -28.24
N VAL A 157 0.42 -30.52 -27.61
CA VAL A 157 0.81 -29.84 -26.37
C VAL A 157 1.96 -28.90 -26.69
N VAL A 158 1.77 -27.62 -26.43
CA VAL A 158 2.88 -26.65 -26.40
C VAL A 158 3.12 -26.32 -24.93
N GLY A 159 4.29 -26.69 -24.42
CA GLY A 159 4.70 -26.37 -23.06
C GLY A 159 6.16 -25.96 -23.04
N TYR A 160 6.50 -25.02 -22.16
CA TYR A 160 7.89 -24.68 -21.91
C TYR A 160 8.54 -25.79 -21.06
N GLY A 161 9.77 -26.22 -21.41
CA GLY A 161 10.47 -27.30 -20.70
C GLY A 161 10.94 -26.96 -19.28
N TYR A 162 10.72 -25.72 -18.84
CA TYR A 162 11.17 -25.20 -17.55
C TYR A 162 10.02 -24.46 -16.85
N PRO A 163 10.00 -24.39 -15.51
CA PRO A 163 9.02 -23.61 -14.78
C PRO A 163 9.04 -22.16 -15.23
N SER A 164 7.91 -21.64 -15.70
CA SER A 164 7.81 -20.27 -16.25
C SER A 164 7.37 -19.25 -15.21
N ARG A 165 6.75 -19.68 -14.11
CA ARG A 165 6.26 -18.80 -13.04
C ARG A 165 5.98 -19.55 -11.73
N ARG A 166 5.99 -18.81 -10.62
CA ARG A 166 5.38 -19.25 -9.35
C ARG A 166 4.01 -18.62 -9.18
N ARG A 167 3.00 -19.47 -8.89
CA ARG A 167 1.66 -19.02 -8.50
C ARG A 167 1.46 -19.24 -7.03
N LEU A 168 1.13 -18.17 -6.33
CA LEU A 168 0.60 -18.27 -4.98
C LEU A 168 -0.80 -18.89 -5.09
N GLY A 169 -1.15 -19.73 -4.12
CA GLY A 169 -2.52 -20.19 -3.99
C GLY A 169 -3.44 -19.04 -3.58
N ARG A 170 -4.70 -19.37 -3.33
CA ARG A 170 -5.64 -18.45 -2.70
C ARG A 170 -5.13 -18.04 -1.32
N VAL A 171 -5.14 -16.74 -1.04
CA VAL A 171 -4.96 -16.18 0.31
C VAL A 171 -6.33 -15.72 0.78
N THR A 172 -6.72 -16.16 1.99
CA THR A 172 -8.03 -15.84 2.56
C THR A 172 -7.87 -15.24 3.95
N TRP A 173 -8.45 -14.08 4.20
CA TRP A 173 -8.74 -13.63 5.56
C TRP A 173 -10.18 -14.02 5.87
N PRO A 174 -10.43 -15.01 6.75
CA PRO A 174 -11.74 -15.66 6.83
C PRO A 174 -12.78 -14.86 7.60
N MET A 175 -12.38 -13.91 8.46
CA MET A 175 -13.28 -13.25 9.42
C MET A 175 -12.87 -11.79 9.64
N VAL A 176 -12.82 -11.01 8.56
CA VAL A 176 -12.50 -9.59 8.62
C VAL A 176 -13.71 -8.80 9.11
N GLY A 177 -13.49 -7.86 10.03
CA GLY A 177 -14.53 -6.96 10.50
C GLY A 177 -15.10 -6.10 9.38
N VAL A 178 -16.38 -5.72 9.49
CA VAL A 178 -17.06 -4.93 8.46
C VAL A 178 -16.34 -3.61 8.11
N ALA A 179 -15.78 -2.91 9.10
CA ALA A 179 -15.03 -1.66 8.90
C ALA A 179 -13.73 -1.87 8.11
N ARG A 180 -13.10 -3.05 8.23
CA ARG A 180 -11.89 -3.43 7.49
C ARG A 180 -12.19 -4.07 6.14
N THR A 181 -13.47 -4.23 5.80
CA THR A 181 -13.94 -4.81 4.53
C THR A 181 -14.56 -3.76 3.63
N LEU A 182 -15.55 -3.01 4.14
CA LEU A 182 -16.41 -2.11 3.35
C LEU A 182 -16.17 -0.65 3.72
N GLU A 183 -16.10 0.22 2.71
CA GLU A 183 -15.80 1.65 2.88
C GLU A 183 -16.89 2.37 3.71
N ALA A 184 -18.15 1.94 3.57
CA ALA A 184 -19.29 2.56 4.24
C ALA A 184 -19.26 2.46 5.78
N TYR A 185 -18.42 1.58 6.34
CA TYR A 185 -18.34 1.32 7.78
C TYR A 185 -16.98 1.69 8.39
N GLU A 186 -16.14 2.41 7.65
CA GLU A 186 -14.84 2.87 8.14
C GLU A 186 -15.00 3.79 9.36
N SER A 187 -14.26 3.47 10.42
CA SER A 187 -14.02 4.34 11.58
C SER A 187 -12.89 5.33 11.30
N VAL A 188 -11.88 4.92 10.53
CA VAL A 188 -10.82 5.77 9.98
C VAL A 188 -10.85 5.66 8.45
N ALA A 189 -10.92 6.80 7.76
CA ALA A 189 -11.05 6.78 6.31
C ALA A 189 -9.85 6.08 5.63
N GLY A 190 -10.14 5.22 4.66
CA GLY A 190 -9.19 4.43 3.89
C GLY A 190 -8.71 3.14 4.57
N GLU A 191 -9.28 2.75 5.71
CA GLU A 191 -8.88 1.53 6.43
C GLU A 191 -9.46 0.23 5.84
N SER A 192 -10.50 0.32 5.02
CA SER A 192 -11.19 -0.83 4.45
C SER A 192 -10.44 -1.42 3.25
N PHE A 193 -10.65 -2.72 3.02
CA PHE A 193 -10.12 -3.37 1.83
C PHE A 193 -10.75 -2.82 0.56
N GLU A 194 -12.04 -2.50 0.56
CA GLU A 194 -12.72 -1.87 -0.57
C GLU A 194 -12.03 -0.57 -0.98
N ALA A 195 -11.79 0.34 -0.02
CA ALA A 195 -11.10 1.60 -0.29
C ALA A 195 -9.67 1.37 -0.80
N TRP A 196 -8.90 0.51 -0.13
CA TRP A 196 -7.54 0.15 -0.58
C TRP A 196 -7.56 -0.42 -2.00
N PHE A 197 -8.47 -1.35 -2.27
CA PHE A 197 -8.59 -2.01 -3.57
C PHE A 197 -8.98 -1.02 -4.67
N LEU A 198 -9.92 -0.10 -4.42
CA LEU A 198 -10.30 0.94 -5.37
C LEU A 198 -9.15 1.91 -5.65
N ASN A 199 -8.40 2.30 -4.62
CA ASN A 199 -7.24 3.20 -4.75
C ASN A 199 -6.08 2.56 -5.51
N THR A 200 -5.87 1.26 -5.35
CA THR A 200 -4.67 0.56 -5.86
C THR A 200 -4.93 -0.24 -7.15
N HIS A 201 -6.14 -0.73 -7.37
CA HIS A 201 -6.51 -1.63 -8.47
C HIS A 201 -7.76 -1.19 -9.26
N GLY A 202 -8.57 -0.27 -8.73
CA GLY A 202 -9.82 0.21 -9.35
C GLY A 202 -9.62 1.05 -10.63
N ARG A 203 -10.72 1.48 -11.26
CA ARG A 203 -10.73 2.19 -12.57
C ARG A 203 -10.08 3.59 -12.58
N VAL A 204 -9.48 3.99 -11.47
CA VAL A 204 -8.69 5.22 -11.26
C VAL A 204 -7.24 4.88 -10.88
N ALA A 205 -6.87 3.60 -10.85
CA ALA A 205 -5.60 3.12 -10.32
C ALA A 205 -4.42 3.74 -11.06
N TRP A 206 -3.59 4.42 -10.28
CA TRP A 206 -2.30 5.04 -10.65
C TRP A 206 -1.20 4.00 -10.92
N PHE A 207 -1.63 2.78 -11.21
CA PHE A 207 -0.83 1.58 -11.31
C PHE A 207 -1.03 0.97 -12.69
N GLY A 208 0.07 0.63 -13.35
CA GLY A 208 0.04 -0.12 -14.61
C GLY A 208 -0.70 -1.45 -14.47
N ALA A 209 -1.10 -2.02 -15.61
CA ALA A 209 -1.81 -3.30 -15.68
C ALA A 209 -1.14 -4.38 -14.80
N GLY A 210 -1.83 -4.79 -13.73
CA GLY A 210 -1.34 -5.75 -12.74
C GLY A 210 -0.39 -5.11 -11.71
N PRO A 211 -0.89 -4.25 -10.79
CA PRO A 211 -0.05 -3.60 -9.78
C PRO A 211 0.81 -4.61 -9.02
N LEU A 212 2.07 -4.23 -8.84
CA LEU A 212 2.97 -4.94 -7.96
C LEU A 212 2.60 -4.62 -6.51
N VAL A 213 2.42 -5.65 -5.72
CA VAL A 213 2.03 -5.59 -4.31
C VAL A 213 3.05 -6.38 -3.50
N ARG A 214 3.47 -5.84 -2.35
CA ARG A 214 4.23 -6.59 -1.35
C ARG A 214 3.27 -7.22 -0.37
N PHE A 215 3.38 -8.53 -0.24
CA PHE A 215 2.70 -9.30 0.79
C PHE A 215 3.68 -9.65 1.89
N TYR A 216 3.40 -9.18 3.10
CA TYR A 216 4.14 -9.57 4.30
C TYR A 216 3.33 -10.67 5.01
N TRP A 217 3.98 -11.81 5.24
CA TRP A 217 3.37 -12.97 5.93
C TRP A 217 3.08 -12.69 7.40
N ASP A 218 3.64 -11.61 7.93
CA ASP A 218 3.46 -11.06 9.26
C ASP A 218 3.61 -9.53 9.10
N ALA A 219 2.65 -8.74 9.59
CA ALA A 219 2.68 -7.28 9.45
C ALA A 219 3.90 -6.63 10.13
N ASP A 220 4.47 -7.27 11.15
CA ASP A 220 5.66 -6.80 11.85
C ASP A 220 6.97 -7.30 11.20
N ALA A 221 6.89 -8.23 10.25
CA ALA A 221 8.06 -8.76 9.58
C ALA A 221 8.63 -7.79 8.55
N SER A 222 9.94 -7.87 8.35
CA SER A 222 10.64 -7.15 7.28
C SER A 222 10.66 -7.91 5.95
N ASP A 223 10.41 -9.22 5.99
CA ASP A 223 10.42 -10.09 4.81
C ASP A 223 9.07 -10.05 4.08
N TYR A 224 9.13 -9.90 2.76
CA TYR A 224 7.95 -9.83 1.90
C TYR A 224 8.10 -10.66 0.63
N ALA A 225 6.96 -10.99 0.03
CA ALA A 225 6.86 -11.49 -1.34
C ALA A 225 6.31 -10.41 -2.26
N GLU A 226 6.95 -10.19 -3.40
CA GLU A 226 6.41 -9.32 -4.44
C GLU A 226 5.49 -10.12 -5.37
N LEU A 227 4.22 -9.71 -5.39
CA LEU A 227 3.14 -10.39 -6.09
C LEU A 227 2.49 -9.43 -7.08
N ARG A 228 2.04 -9.97 -8.21
CA ARG A 228 1.18 -9.28 -9.17
C ARG A 228 -0.08 -10.10 -9.37
N LEU A 229 -1.22 -9.43 -9.48
CA LEU A 229 -2.45 -10.09 -9.89
C LEU A 229 -2.40 -10.35 -11.40
N THR A 230 -2.61 -11.61 -11.81
CA THR A 230 -2.66 -11.95 -13.24
C THR A 230 -3.85 -11.37 -13.98
N GLU A 231 -4.92 -11.10 -13.24
CA GLU A 231 -6.10 -10.42 -13.75
C GLU A 231 -6.52 -9.41 -12.69
N PRO A 232 -6.87 -8.16 -13.08
CA PRO A 232 -7.44 -7.23 -12.12
C PRO A 232 -8.72 -7.85 -11.56
N LEU A 233 -8.83 -7.88 -10.23
CA LEU A 233 -10.09 -8.16 -9.53
C LEU A 233 -11.12 -7.15 -10.07
N ARG A 234 -12.00 -7.57 -10.97
CA ARG A 234 -12.86 -6.65 -11.73
C ARG A 234 -13.93 -5.98 -10.86
N SER A 235 -14.21 -6.58 -9.71
CA SER A 235 -15.13 -6.09 -8.69
C SER A 235 -14.75 -6.72 -7.36
N PHE A 236 -14.82 -5.95 -6.29
CA PHE A 236 -14.80 -6.46 -4.93
C PHE A 236 -16.24 -6.52 -4.44
N ASP A 237 -16.77 -7.73 -4.28
CA ASP A 237 -18.12 -7.99 -3.79
C ASP A 237 -18.05 -9.22 -2.88
N PRO A 238 -17.52 -9.06 -1.65
CA PRO A 238 -17.39 -10.16 -0.72
C PRO A 238 -18.77 -10.59 -0.24
N ASP A 239 -19.00 -11.88 -0.06
CA ASP A 239 -20.19 -12.40 0.65
C ASP A 239 -19.93 -12.47 2.15
N ARG A 240 -20.95 -12.37 2.99
CA ARG A 240 -20.78 -12.58 4.45
C ARG A 240 -20.33 -14.01 4.75
N VAL A 241 -19.56 -14.18 5.84
CA VAL A 241 -19.18 -15.52 6.33
C VAL A 241 -20.41 -16.34 6.71
N ASP A 242 -21.36 -15.69 7.40
CA ASP A 242 -22.67 -16.24 7.72
C ASP A 242 -23.72 -15.18 7.36
N PRO A 243 -24.73 -15.49 6.53
CA PRO A 243 -25.80 -14.55 6.17
C PRO A 243 -26.55 -13.96 7.38
N GLN A 244 -26.58 -14.69 8.50
CA GLN A 244 -27.25 -14.30 9.75
C GLN A 244 -26.39 -13.41 10.64
N TRP A 245 -25.06 -13.34 10.42
CA TRP A 245 -24.15 -12.51 11.20
C TRP A 245 -23.77 -11.25 10.41
N ILE A 246 -23.98 -10.10 11.03
CA ILE A 246 -23.91 -8.79 10.34
C ILE A 246 -22.45 -8.26 10.24
N GLY A 247 -21.49 -8.87 10.95
CA GLY A 247 -20.19 -8.22 11.21
C GLY A 247 -18.95 -8.80 10.53
N LEU A 248 -18.99 -10.02 9.99
CA LEU A 248 -17.79 -10.72 9.51
C LEU A 248 -17.88 -11.06 8.03
N TRP A 249 -16.81 -10.71 7.31
CA TRP A 249 -16.67 -10.91 5.87
C TRP A 249 -15.33 -11.58 5.57
N PRO A 250 -15.28 -12.58 4.66
CA PRO A 250 -14.05 -13.12 4.17
C PRO A 250 -13.50 -12.22 3.04
N ILE A 251 -12.20 -11.96 3.09
CA ILE A 251 -11.48 -11.37 1.96
C ILE A 251 -10.69 -12.48 1.30
N VAL A 252 -10.96 -12.70 0.02
CA VAL A 252 -10.33 -13.74 -0.77
C VAL A 252 -9.60 -13.10 -1.93
N ILE A 253 -8.29 -13.29 -2.00
CA ILE A 253 -7.48 -12.89 -3.14
C ILE A 253 -6.93 -14.14 -3.82
N ASP A 254 -7.22 -14.27 -5.11
CA ASP A 254 -6.75 -15.36 -5.96
C ASP A 254 -6.02 -14.77 -7.18
N GLY A 255 -5.22 -15.59 -7.86
CA GLY A 255 -4.52 -15.18 -9.08
C GLY A 255 -3.22 -14.39 -8.84
N PHE A 256 -2.66 -14.42 -7.63
CA PHE A 256 -1.33 -13.89 -7.39
C PHE A 256 -0.25 -14.73 -8.10
N VAL A 257 0.56 -14.07 -8.92
CA VAL A 257 1.80 -14.59 -9.48
C VAL A 257 2.96 -13.85 -8.86
N VAL A 258 4.01 -14.58 -8.51
CA VAL A 258 5.25 -13.97 -8.01
C VAL A 258 5.88 -13.15 -9.12
N ALA A 259 6.27 -11.92 -8.81
CA ALA A 259 7.08 -11.10 -9.69
C ALA A 259 8.53 -11.60 -9.67
N GLU A 260 8.78 -12.77 -10.27
CA GLU A 260 10.13 -13.16 -10.62
C GLU A 260 10.55 -12.29 -11.82
N GLY A 261 11.72 -11.65 -11.74
CA GLY A 261 12.25 -10.81 -12.83
C GLY A 261 12.35 -11.56 -14.16
N PRO A 262 12.39 -10.85 -15.30
CA PRO A 262 12.53 -11.47 -16.61
C PRO A 262 13.75 -12.38 -16.72
#